data_AF-A0A1J4UN85-F1
#
_entry.id   AF-A0A1J4UN85-F1
#
_cell.length_a   1.000
_cell.length_b   1.000
_cell.length_c   1.000
_cell.angle_alpha   90.00
_cell.angle_beta   90.00
_cell.angle_gamma   90.00
#
_symmetry.space_group_name_H-M   'P 1'
#
loop_
_entity.id
_entity.type
_entity.pdbx_description
1 polymer ?
#
loop_
_entity_poly.entity_id
_entity_poly.type
_entity_poly.pdbx_seq_one_letter_code
_entity_poly.pdbx_strand_id
1 'polypeptide(L)'
;MQYSVSGCKPGETGYGAPPKARAMGDGKLLMEHYLDYDCCADVRVEFSRLKQELNFTEANYGEECECSCTYFVEAEVSGLNPGEYDVNVFGVNNQTLLRETIPIK
;
A
#
# COMPACT_ATOMS: atom_id res chain seq x y z
N MET A 1 3.04 3.70 12.01
CA MET A 1 2.65 2.88 10.85
C MET A 1 3.48 1.61 10.91
N GLN A 2 2.84 0.47 10.66
CA GLN A 2 3.50 -0.81 10.49
C GLN A 2 3.14 -1.33 9.10
N TYR A 3 4.06 -2.00 8.41
CA TYR A 3 3.76 -2.62 7.13
C TYR A 3 4.51 -3.94 6.99
N SER A 4 4.03 -4.78 6.09
CA SER A 4 4.67 -6.02 5.68
C SER A 4 4.54 -6.18 4.17
N VAL A 5 5.55 -6.81 3.58
CA VAL A 5 5.55 -7.18 2.16
C VAL A 5 5.89 -8.67 2.11
N SER A 6 5.06 -9.46 1.44
CA SER A 6 5.35 -10.89 1.25
C SER A 6 6.59 -11.09 0.40
N GLY A 7 7.19 -12.28 0.48
CA GLY A 7 8.19 -12.68 -0.50
C GLY A 7 7.60 -12.69 -1.93
N CYS A 8 8.48 -12.63 -2.92
CA CYS A 8 8.15 -12.76 -4.33
C CYS A 8 7.50 -14.12 -4.61
N LYS A 9 6.28 -14.08 -5.13
CA LYS A 9 5.51 -15.27 -5.50
C LYS A 9 5.34 -15.37 -7.01
N PRO A 10 6.20 -16.12 -7.71
CA PRO A 10 6.11 -16.26 -9.14
C PRO A 10 4.87 -17.08 -9.53
N GLY A 11 4.06 -16.55 -10.45
CA GLY A 11 2.92 -17.26 -11.04
C GLY A 11 1.64 -17.33 -10.20
N GLU A 12 1.55 -16.60 -9.06
CA GLU A 12 0.25 -16.39 -8.41
C GLU A 12 -0.62 -15.42 -9.24
N THR A 13 -1.92 -15.67 -9.28
CA THR A 13 -2.89 -14.85 -10.02
C THR A 13 -3.58 -13.87 -9.07
N GLY A 14 -3.36 -12.57 -9.28
CA GLY A 14 -4.01 -11.45 -8.57
C GLY A 14 -3.83 -10.12 -9.31
N TYR A 15 -3.66 -10.22 -10.63
CA TYR A 15 -3.03 -9.24 -11.51
C TYR A 15 -3.47 -7.80 -11.29
N GLY A 16 -2.53 -6.94 -10.88
CA GLY A 16 -2.70 -5.48 -10.82
C GLY A 16 -4.01 -5.03 -10.17
N ALA A 17 -4.53 -5.82 -9.21
CA ALA A 17 -5.76 -5.45 -8.53
C ALA A 17 -5.51 -4.13 -7.80
N PRO A 18 -6.35 -3.10 -7.98
CA PRO A 18 -6.10 -1.82 -7.34
C PRO A 18 -6.00 -2.01 -5.82
N PRO A 19 -5.13 -1.24 -5.16
CA PRO A 19 -5.01 -1.29 -3.71
C PRO A 19 -6.35 -0.99 -3.06
N LYS A 20 -6.59 -1.58 -1.90
CA LYS A 20 -7.79 -1.36 -1.09
C LYS A 20 -7.39 -0.75 0.23
N ALA A 21 -8.17 0.22 0.70
CA ALA A 21 -8.04 0.76 2.04
C ALA A 21 -9.37 0.60 2.79
N ARG A 22 -9.30 0.25 4.08
CA ARG A 22 -10.49 0.13 4.94
C ARG A 22 -10.20 0.53 6.38
N ALA A 23 -11.20 1.11 7.03
CA ALA A 23 -11.19 1.32 8.48
C ALA A 23 -11.35 -0.02 9.21
N MET A 24 -10.54 -0.27 10.25
CA MET A 24 -10.61 -1.51 11.05
C MET A 24 -11.21 -1.32 12.45
N GLY A 25 -11.70 -0.11 12.77
CA GLY A 25 -12.10 0.27 14.14
C GLY A 25 -10.91 0.74 14.98
N ASP A 26 -11.18 1.27 16.17
CA ASP A 26 -10.17 1.75 17.13
C ASP A 26 -9.14 2.75 16.55
N GLY A 27 -9.57 3.62 15.65
CA GLY A 27 -8.67 4.58 15.01
C GLY A 27 -7.62 3.92 14.10
N LYS A 28 -7.95 2.77 13.49
CA LYS A 28 -7.06 2.03 12.59
C LYS A 28 -7.55 2.05 11.15
N LEU A 29 -6.59 2.11 10.24
CA LEU A 29 -6.78 1.93 8.81
C LEU A 29 -5.80 0.88 8.29
N LEU A 30 -6.31 -0.03 7.46
CA LEU A 30 -5.55 -1.06 6.77
C LEU A 30 -5.56 -0.78 5.27
N MET A 31 -4.38 -0.87 4.65
CA MET A 31 -4.16 -0.86 3.20
C MET A 31 -3.63 -2.22 2.77
N GLU A 32 -4.19 -2.79 1.71
CA GLU A 32 -3.78 -4.05 1.11
C GLU A 32 -3.61 -3.89 -0.40
N HIS A 33 -2.55 -4.45 -0.97
CA HIS A 33 -2.30 -4.43 -2.41
C HIS A 33 -1.60 -5.71 -2.87
N TYR A 34 -2.04 -6.25 -4.01
CA TYR A 34 -1.31 -7.29 -4.74
C TYR A 34 -0.53 -6.61 -5.87
N LEU A 35 0.72 -6.26 -5.57
CA LEU A 35 1.62 -5.54 -6.47
C LEU A 35 2.35 -6.53 -7.38
N ASP A 36 2.20 -6.36 -8.69
CA ASP A 36 3.04 -7.05 -9.68
C ASP A 36 4.22 -6.16 -10.06
N TYR A 37 5.43 -6.66 -9.84
CA TYR A 37 6.66 -5.93 -10.12
C TYR A 37 7.85 -6.87 -10.33
N ASP A 38 9.05 -6.33 -10.49
CA ASP A 38 10.26 -7.12 -10.74
C ASP A 38 10.61 -8.01 -9.55
N CYS A 39 11.00 -9.27 -9.77
CA CYS A 39 11.34 -10.20 -8.67
C CYS A 39 12.54 -9.75 -7.81
N CYS A 40 13.38 -8.89 -8.36
CA CYS A 40 14.59 -8.36 -7.71
C CYS A 40 14.30 -7.09 -6.90
N ALA A 41 13.04 -6.65 -6.88
CA ALA A 41 12.63 -5.47 -6.15
C ALA A 41 12.70 -5.68 -4.64
N ASP A 42 13.14 -4.62 -3.95
CA ASP A 42 12.99 -4.44 -2.51
C ASP A 42 11.85 -3.44 -2.31
N VAL A 43 10.62 -3.97 -2.36
CA VAL A 43 9.40 -3.18 -2.22
C VAL A 43 9.21 -2.79 -0.76
N ARG A 44 9.04 -1.48 -0.53
CA ARG A 44 8.76 -0.91 0.79
C ARG A 44 7.59 0.05 0.72
N VAL A 45 6.91 0.22 1.85
CA VAL A 45 5.83 1.22 1.98
C VAL A 45 6.35 2.41 2.78
N GLU A 46 6.34 3.57 2.13
CA GLU A 46 6.53 4.86 2.79
C GLU A 46 5.18 5.42 3.19
N PHE A 47 5.16 6.17 4.29
CA PHE A 47 3.95 6.78 4.80
C PHE A 47 4.20 8.24 5.13
N SER A 48 3.30 9.10 4.66
CA SER A 48 3.23 10.50 5.10
C SER A 48 1.81 10.85 5.50
N ARG A 49 1.71 11.78 6.46
CA ARG A 49 0.43 12.28 6.96
C ARG A 49 0.46 13.80 7.00
N LEU A 50 -0.53 14.42 6.36
CA LEU A 50 -0.77 15.85 6.45
C LEU A 50 -2.23 16.08 6.87
N LYS A 51 -2.45 16.38 8.15
CA LYS A 51 -3.80 16.51 8.74
C LYS A 51 -4.65 15.23 8.53
N GLN A 52 -5.62 15.30 7.63
CA GLN A 52 -6.55 14.23 7.24
C GLN A 52 -6.12 13.53 5.95
N GLU A 53 -5.03 13.94 5.32
CA GLU A 53 -4.48 13.24 4.16
C GLU A 53 -3.49 12.16 4.62
N LEU A 54 -3.75 10.91 4.23
CA LEU A 54 -2.92 9.74 4.50
C LEU A 54 -2.37 9.23 3.17
N ASN A 55 -1.05 9.28 3.01
CA ASN A 55 -0.38 8.90 1.78
C ASN A 55 0.48 7.66 2.02
N PHE A 56 0.16 6.58 1.32
CA PHE A 56 0.96 5.36 1.25
C PHE A 56 1.69 5.36 -0.09
N THR A 57 3.01 5.27 -0.10
CA THR A 57 3.81 5.20 -1.32
C THR A 57 4.56 3.89 -1.34
N GLU A 58 4.26 3.03 -2.30
CA GLU A 58 5.05 1.86 -2.60
C GLU A 58 6.29 2.30 -3.35
N ALA A 59 7.48 1.90 -2.89
CA ALA A 59 8.75 2.28 -3.48
C ALA A 59 9.64 1.06 -3.65
N ASN A 60 10.38 1.00 -4.76
CA ASN A 60 11.41 0.00 -4.99
C ASN A 60 12.78 0.53 -4.56
N TYR A 61 13.45 -0.19 -3.67
CA TYR A 61 14.82 0.06 -3.23
C TYR A 61 15.82 -1.00 -3.73
N GLY A 62 15.33 -1.96 -4.52
CA GLY A 62 16.10 -3.08 -5.06
C GLY A 62 16.56 -2.81 -6.49
N GLU A 63 16.90 -3.90 -7.18
CA GLU A 63 17.32 -3.85 -8.58
C GLU A 63 16.13 -4.05 -9.52
N GLU A 64 16.31 -3.67 -10.78
CA GLU A 64 15.38 -3.98 -11.87
C GLU A 64 15.83 -5.27 -12.56
N CYS A 65 14.88 -6.12 -12.96
CA CYS A 65 15.20 -7.37 -13.67
C CYS A 65 14.02 -7.90 -14.51
N GLU A 66 14.31 -8.70 -15.54
CA GLU A 66 13.32 -9.12 -16.56
C GLU A 66 12.32 -10.19 -16.09
N CYS A 67 12.19 -10.45 -14.79
CA CYS A 67 11.23 -11.42 -14.24
C CYS A 67 10.17 -10.74 -13.39
N SER A 68 8.93 -11.22 -13.50
CA SER A 68 7.76 -10.65 -12.83
C SER A 68 7.34 -11.50 -11.62
N CYS A 69 7.03 -10.82 -10.52
CA CYS A 69 6.56 -11.40 -9.29
C CYS A 69 5.39 -10.62 -8.69
N THR A 70 4.53 -11.35 -7.99
CA THR A 70 3.47 -10.75 -7.18
C THR A 70 3.94 -10.64 -5.73
N TYR A 71 3.72 -9.47 -5.15
CA TYR A 71 3.97 -9.12 -3.76
C TYR A 71 2.63 -8.79 -3.09
N PHE A 72 2.36 -9.35 -1.92
CA PHE A 72 1.27 -8.90 -1.07
C PHE A 72 1.81 -7.83 -0.12
N VAL A 73 1.37 -6.59 -0.33
CA VAL A 73 1.71 -5.42 0.48
C VAL A 73 0.57 -5.16 1.44
N GLU A 74 0.88 -5.10 2.73
CA GLU A 74 -0.08 -4.76 3.78
C GLU A 74 0.49 -3.65 4.65
N ALA A 75 -0.28 -2.58 4.88
CA ALA A 75 0.12 -1.49 5.75
C ALA A 75 -1.00 -1.08 6.71
N GLU A 76 -0.67 -0.98 8.00
CA GLU A 76 -1.58 -0.53 9.05
C GLU A 76 -1.13 0.82 9.64
N VAL A 77 -2.07 1.74 9.71
CA VAL A 77 -1.93 2.99 10.45
C VAL A 77 -2.88 2.96 11.64
N SER A 78 -2.29 3.00 12.83
CA SER A 78 -2.99 3.09 14.12
C SER A 78 -2.92 4.51 14.70
N GLY A 79 -3.83 4.83 15.63
CA GLY A 79 -3.82 6.12 16.35
C GLY A 79 -4.41 7.28 15.55
N LEU A 80 -5.33 7.00 14.63
CA LEU A 80 -6.12 8.00 13.93
C LEU A 80 -7.28 8.45 14.83
N ASN A 81 -7.45 9.76 15.00
CA ASN A 81 -8.64 10.29 15.64
C ASN A 81 -9.86 10.04 14.74
N PRO A 82 -11.07 9.87 15.30
CA PRO A 82 -12.29 9.79 14.50
C PRO A 82 -12.44 10.98 13.55
N GLY A 83 -12.88 10.72 12.33
CA GLY A 83 -13.01 11.72 11.26
C GLY A 83 -12.91 11.13 9.87
N GLU A 84 -13.06 11.98 8.86
CA GLU A 84 -12.87 11.61 7.46
C GLU A 84 -11.42 11.84 7.05
N TYR A 85 -10.84 10.87 6.34
CA TYR A 85 -9.46 10.92 5.87
C TYR A 85 -9.40 10.69 4.37
N ASP A 86 -8.65 11.53 3.66
CA ASP A 86 -8.31 11.32 2.26
C ASP A 86 -7.13 10.35 2.19
N VAL A 87 -7.39 9.15 1.72
CA VAL A 87 -6.42 8.06 1.64
C VAL A 87 -5.95 7.93 0.21
N ASN A 88 -4.65 8.10 0.01
CA ASN A 88 -4.01 7.96 -1.29
C ASN A 88 -3.00 6.82 -1.25
N VAL A 89 -2.99 6.00 -2.30
CA VAL A 89 -1.95 4.99 -2.53
C VAL A 89 -1.25 5.31 -3.84
N PHE A 90 0.07 5.48 -3.76
CA PHE A 90 0.96 5.70 -4.90
C PHE A 90 1.78 4.44 -5.15
N GLY A 91 1.81 3.99 -6.41
CA GLY A 91 2.63 2.85 -6.80
C GLY A 91 4.10 3.21 -6.96
N VAL A 92 4.92 2.18 -7.22
CA VAL A 92 6.38 2.26 -7.41
C VAL A 92 6.87 3.26 -8.46
N ASN A 93 6.06 3.63 -9.46
CA ASN A 93 6.40 4.66 -10.44
C ASN A 93 5.72 6.02 -10.14
N ASN A 94 5.34 6.26 -8.89
CA ASN A 94 4.61 7.44 -8.40
C ASN A 94 3.23 7.67 -9.05
N GLN A 95 2.66 6.67 -9.73
CA GLN A 95 1.30 6.75 -10.24
C GLN A 95 0.28 6.63 -9.10
N THR A 96 -0.78 7.42 -9.13
CA THR A 96 -1.90 7.28 -8.19
C THR A 96 -2.67 6.00 -8.51
N LEU A 97 -2.70 5.06 -7.56
CA LEU A 97 -3.41 3.79 -7.67
C LEU A 97 -4.77 3.80 -6.96
N LEU A 98 -4.86 4.52 -5.85
CA LEU A 98 -6.11 4.71 -5.09
C LEU A 98 -6.18 6.16 -4.57
N ARG A 99 -7.40 6.70 -4.59
CA ARG A 99 -7.77 7.94 -3.90
C ARG A 99 -9.20 7.82 -3.41
N GLU A 100 -9.38 7.73 -2.10
CA GLU A 100 -10.68 7.51 -1.48
C GLU A 100 -10.77 8.25 -0.14
N THR A 101 -11.96 8.78 0.17
CA THR A 101 -12.22 9.36 1.49
C THR A 101 -12.84 8.29 2.40
N ILE A 102 -12.16 7.95 3.49
CA ILE A 102 -12.55 6.88 4.40
C ILE A 102 -12.93 7.45 5.78
N PRO A 103 -14.15 7.19 6.28
CA PRO A 103 -14.53 7.58 7.63
C PRO A 103 -13.93 6.63 8.67
N ILE A 104 -13.13 7.17 9.57
CA ILE A 104 -12.59 6.47 10.75
C ILE A 104 -13.49 6.77 11.94
N LYS A 105 -13.90 5.71 12.64
CA LYS A 105 -14.72 5.76 13.86
C LYS A 105 -13.89 5.53 15.10
#